data_AF-A0A1S9TPR0-F1
#
_entry.id   AF-A0A1S9TPR0-F1
#
_cell.length_a   1.000
_cell.length_b   1.000
_cell.length_c   1.000
_cell.angle_alpha   90.00
_cell.angle_beta   90.00
_cell.angle_gamma   90.00
#
_symmetry.space_group_name_H-M   'P 1'
#
loop_
_entity.id
_entity.type
_entity.pdbx_description
1 polymer ?
#
loop_
_entity_poly.entity_id
_entity_poly.type
_entity_poly.pdbx_seq_one_letter_code
_entity_poly.pdbx_strand_id
1 'polypeptide(L)'
;MNVTFPINEQTKGSIVRITGLEYLPSVVFIGRFAKLENDVLSVDDVYYDGRTHGTELFSGNSLYVDIPTYEQVFEYGMVCGREKSKGDEND
;
A
#
# COMPACT_ATOMS: atom_id res chain seq x y z
N MET A 1 -17.35 1.96 15.76
CA MET A 1 -16.84 3.32 15.46
C MET A 1 -16.01 3.16 14.20
N ASN A 2 -16.59 3.44 13.03
CA ASN A 2 -15.89 3.30 11.74
C ASN A 2 -15.19 4.63 11.44
N VAL A 3 -13.87 4.64 11.50
CA VAL A 3 -13.08 5.80 11.09
C VAL A 3 -12.88 5.72 9.58
N THR A 4 -13.78 6.35 8.84
CA THR A 4 -13.66 6.58 7.40
C THR A 4 -12.70 7.76 7.21
N PHE A 5 -11.47 7.51 6.73
CA PHE A 5 -10.61 8.62 6.32
C PHE A 5 -11.01 9.05 4.90
N PRO A 6 -11.22 10.36 4.66
CA PRO A 6 -11.51 10.84 3.32
C PRO A 6 -10.22 10.74 2.50
N ILE A 7 -10.22 9.92 1.46
CA ILE A 7 -9.18 9.95 0.43
C ILE A 7 -9.30 11.32 -0.24
N ASN A 8 -8.45 12.26 0.13
CA ASN A 8 -8.43 13.62 -0.39
C ASN A 8 -7.28 13.78 -1.39
N GLU A 9 -7.13 14.94 -2.04
CA GLU A 9 -6.06 15.14 -3.02
C GLU A 9 -4.64 14.95 -2.45
N GLN A 10 -4.43 15.00 -1.13
CA GLN A 10 -3.11 14.83 -0.53
C GLN A 10 -2.58 13.40 -0.61
N THR A 11 -3.45 12.39 -0.74
CA THR A 11 -3.01 11.00 -0.90
C THR A 11 -2.64 10.65 -2.34
N LYS A 12 -2.93 11.55 -3.29
CA LYS A 12 -2.65 11.34 -4.71
C LYS A 12 -1.14 11.43 -4.96
N GLY A 13 -0.53 10.29 -5.28
CA GLY A 13 0.91 10.17 -5.45
C GLY A 13 1.68 9.78 -4.19
N SER A 14 1.02 9.63 -3.06
CA SER A 14 1.64 9.17 -1.81
C SER A 14 1.68 7.64 -1.74
N ILE A 15 2.53 7.12 -0.84
CA ILE A 15 2.45 5.74 -0.37
C ILE A 15 1.30 5.67 0.62
N VAL A 16 0.41 4.70 0.46
CA VAL A 16 -0.74 4.47 1.33
C VAL A 16 -0.73 3.04 1.85
N ARG A 17 -1.33 2.86 3.02
CA ARG A 17 -1.63 1.57 3.63
C ARG A 17 -3.12 1.33 3.55
N ILE A 18 -3.52 0.14 3.09
CA ILE A 18 -4.93 -0.27 2.98
C ILE A 18 -5.16 -1.50 3.88
N THR A 19 -6.18 -1.42 4.73
CA THR A 19 -6.59 -2.49 5.65
C THR A 19 -8.13 -2.58 5.75
N GLY A 20 -8.65 -3.62 6.39
CA GLY A 20 -10.09 -3.75 6.67
C GLY A 20 -10.93 -4.23 5.49
N LEU A 21 -10.32 -4.89 4.51
CA LEU A 21 -11.08 -5.57 3.44
C LEU A 21 -11.95 -6.67 4.04
N GLU A 22 -13.26 -6.64 3.78
CA GLU A 22 -14.19 -7.62 4.34
C GLU A 22 -13.84 -9.06 3.98
N TYR A 23 -13.30 -9.29 2.78
CA TYR A 23 -12.86 -10.60 2.30
C TYR A 23 -11.43 -10.97 2.77
N LEU A 24 -10.65 -10.01 3.27
CA LEU A 24 -9.27 -10.19 3.74
C LEU A 24 -8.98 -9.29 4.96
N PRO A 25 -9.67 -9.51 6.10
CA PRO A 25 -9.68 -8.55 7.22
C PRO A 25 -8.33 -8.40 7.93
N SER A 26 -7.44 -9.38 7.80
CA SER A 26 -6.12 -9.38 8.43
C SER A 26 -4.98 -9.02 7.46
N VAL A 27 -5.28 -8.77 6.19
CA VAL A 27 -4.26 -8.45 5.19
C VAL A 27 -4.03 -6.94 5.15
N VAL A 28 -2.75 -6.58 5.12
CA VAL A 28 -2.28 -5.20 4.98
C VAL A 28 -1.66 -5.06 3.59
N PHE A 29 -2.13 -4.07 2.85
CA PHE A 29 -1.58 -3.71 1.54
C PHE A 29 -0.83 -2.39 1.67
N ILE A 30 0.33 -2.28 1.04
CA ILE A 30 1.05 -1.03 0.87
C ILE A 30 1.13 -0.76 -0.62
N GLY A 31 0.77 0.44 -1.07
CA GLY A 31 0.88 0.78 -2.48
C GLY A 31 1.20 2.24 -2.71
N ARG A 32 1.61 2.57 -3.93
CA ARG A 32 1.99 3.91 -4.37
C ARG A 32 0.89 4.50 -5.26
N PHE A 33 0.88 5.82 -5.39
CA PHE A 33 0.06 6.53 -6.38
C PHE A 33 -1.44 6.20 -6.32
N ALA A 34 -2.03 6.32 -5.14
CA ALA A 34 -3.45 6.07 -4.96
C ALA A 34 -4.35 7.12 -5.65
N LYS A 35 -5.36 6.67 -6.39
CA LYS A 35 -6.40 7.50 -7.03
C LYS A 35 -7.79 6.98 -6.65
N LEU A 36 -8.64 7.83 -6.07
CA LEU A 36 -10.04 7.51 -5.78
C LEU A 36 -10.94 8.08 -6.88
N GLU A 37 -11.71 7.22 -7.55
CA GLU A 37 -12.76 7.60 -8.49
C GLU A 37 -13.98 6.70 -8.31
N ASN A 38 -15.18 7.28 -8.23
CA ASN A 38 -16.45 6.55 -8.10
C ASN A 38 -16.42 5.47 -6.99
N ASP A 39 -15.89 5.83 -5.80
CA ASP A 39 -15.73 4.93 -4.64
C ASP A 39 -14.81 3.72 -4.86
N VAL A 40 -14.03 3.72 -5.94
CA VAL A 40 -12.99 2.73 -6.22
C VAL A 40 -11.62 3.39 -6.05
N LEU A 41 -10.82 2.82 -5.16
CA LEU A 41 -9.44 3.22 -4.95
C LEU A 41 -8.53 2.38 -5.85
N SER A 42 -7.96 3.01 -6.86
CA SER A 42 -6.89 2.43 -7.68
C SER A 42 -5.55 2.73 -7.03
N VAL A 43 -4.73 1.71 -6.80
CA VAL A 43 -3.39 1.86 -6.20
C VAL A 43 -2.39 1.12 -7.07
N ASP A 44 -1.31 1.79 -7.43
CA ASP A 44 -0.23 1.21 -8.21
C ASP A 44 0.85 0.63 -7.30
N ASP A 45 1.71 -0.24 -7.85
CA ASP A 45 2.79 -0.90 -7.13
C ASP A 45 2.33 -1.46 -5.77
N VAL A 46 1.28 -2.27 -5.75
CA VAL A 46 0.77 -2.84 -4.50
C VAL A 46 1.65 -3.99 -4.04
N TYR A 47 2.01 -3.95 -2.75
CA TYR A 47 2.81 -4.92 -2.04
C TYR A 47 1.98 -5.54 -0.91
N TYR A 48 1.92 -6.86 -0.91
CA TYR A 48 1.43 -7.66 0.22
C TYR A 48 1.98 -9.08 0.10
N ASP A 49 2.12 -9.78 1.22
CA ASP A 49 2.66 -11.15 1.29
C ASP A 49 4.06 -11.30 0.64
N GLY A 50 4.88 -10.25 0.78
CA GLY A 50 6.25 -10.21 0.22
C GLY A 50 6.32 -10.17 -1.31
N ARG A 51 5.21 -9.88 -2.00
CA ARG A 51 5.14 -9.83 -3.48
C ARG A 51 4.57 -8.49 -3.97
N THR A 52 4.99 -8.11 -5.17
CA THR A 52 4.39 -7.00 -5.93
C THR A 52 3.29 -7.52 -6.84
N HIS A 53 2.12 -6.90 -6.78
CA HIS A 53 0.93 -7.29 -7.53
C HIS A 53 0.59 -6.31 -8.66
N GLY A 54 1.29 -5.17 -8.72
CA GLY A 54 1.06 -4.14 -9.74
C GLY A 54 -0.07 -3.21 -9.32
N THR A 55 -0.99 -2.90 -10.24
CA THR A 55 -2.15 -2.05 -9.96
C THR A 55 -3.30 -2.87 -9.40
N GLU A 56 -3.78 -2.51 -8.22
CA GLU A 56 -4.94 -3.14 -7.59
C GLU A 56 -6.09 -2.13 -7.41
N LEU A 57 -7.32 -2.65 -7.50
CA LEU A 57 -8.54 -1.89 -7.33
C LEU A 57 -9.22 -2.31 -6.03
N PHE A 58 -9.34 -1.37 -5.10
CA PHE A 58 -10.00 -1.58 -3.82
C PHE A 58 -11.38 -0.92 -3.85
N SER A 59 -12.42 -1.72 -3.69
CA SER A 59 -13.80 -1.28 -3.53
C SER A 59 -14.38 -1.90 -2.26
N GLY A 60 -14.98 -1.11 -1.38
CA GLY A 60 -15.61 -1.62 -0.17
C GLY A 60 -15.98 -0.54 0.83
N ASN A 61 -17.07 -0.75 1.56
CA ASN A 61 -17.61 0.23 2.53
C ASN A 61 -16.76 0.37 3.81
N SER A 62 -15.83 -0.55 4.06
CA SER A 62 -15.05 -0.66 5.31
C SER A 62 -13.54 -0.51 5.11
N LEU A 63 -13.10 0.05 3.99
CA LEU A 63 -11.69 0.29 3.71
C LEU A 63 -11.09 1.33 4.66
N TYR A 64 -10.00 0.98 5.33
CA TYR A 64 -9.18 1.93 6.07
C TYR A 64 -7.93 2.23 5.28
N VAL A 65 -7.73 3.51 4.98
CA VAL A 65 -6.59 4.02 4.20
C VAL A 65 -5.89 5.10 5.00
N ASP A 66 -4.58 4.95 5.21
CA ASP A 66 -3.74 5.92 5.91
C ASP A 66 -2.34 6.03 5.28
N ILE A 67 -1.57 7.02 5.74
CA ILE A 67 -0.17 7.18 5.36
C ILE A 67 0.66 6.31 6.34
N PRO A 68 1.32 5.24 5.85
CA PRO A 68 2.09 4.36 6.70
C PRO A 68 3.33 5.07 7.26
N THR A 69 3.76 4.65 8.45
CA THR A 69 5.08 5.03 8.96
C THR A 69 6.20 4.35 8.15
N TYR A 70 7.43 4.86 8.22
CA TYR A 70 8.58 4.23 7.56
C TYR A 70 8.79 2.77 7.97
N GLU A 71 8.59 2.45 9.24
CA GLU A 71 8.68 1.07 9.76
C GLU A 71 7.61 0.18 9.13
N GLN A 72 6.38 0.66 8.98
CA GLN A 72 5.31 -0.08 8.31
C GLN A 72 5.59 -0.28 6.82
N VAL A 73 6.13 0.73 6.14
CA VAL A 73 6.58 0.56 4.74
C VAL A 73 7.68 -0.51 4.66
N PHE A 74 8.60 -0.56 5.63
CA PHE A 74 9.68 -1.53 5.65
C PHE A 74 9.17 -2.96 5.96
N GLU A 75 8.32 -3.10 6.97
CA GLU A 75 7.76 -4.37 7.44
C GLU A 75 6.84 -5.02 6.40
N TYR A 76 5.98 -4.23 5.76
CA TYR A 76 4.94 -4.74 4.86
C TYR A 76 5.28 -4.57 3.37
N GLY A 77 6.11 -3.59 3.03
CA GLY A 77 6.36 -3.17 1.65
C GLY A 77 7.74 -3.51 1.10
N MET A 78 8.46 -4.50 1.67
CA MET A 78 9.87 -4.82 1.38
C MET A 78 10.41 -4.24 0.05
N VAL A 79 10.97 -3.04 0.20
CA VAL A 79 12.09 -2.50 -0.58
C VAL A 79 11.83 -2.35 -2.08
N CYS A 80 11.08 -1.31 -2.44
CA CYS A 80 11.29 -0.65 -3.74
C CYS A 80 12.47 0.34 -3.61
N GLY A 81 13.72 -0.16 -3.70
CA GLY A 81 14.88 0.74 -3.87
C GLY A 81 16.25 0.29 -3.37
N ARG A 82 16.40 -0.73 -2.52
CA ARG A 82 17.70 -1.42 -2.45
C ARG A 82 17.72 -2.39 -3.62
N GLU A 83 18.30 -1.93 -4.73
CA GLU A 83 19.19 -2.82 -5.46
C GLU A 83 19.88 -3.69 -4.41
N LYS A 84 19.73 -5.02 -4.52
CA LYS A 84 20.74 -5.89 -3.96
C LYS A 84 22.05 -5.31 -4.48
N SER A 85 22.80 -4.61 -3.63
CA SER A 85 24.22 -4.46 -3.84
C SER A 85 24.70 -5.89 -4.04
N LYS A 86 24.88 -6.27 -5.30
CA LYS A 86 25.52 -7.51 -5.69
C LYS A 86 26.84 -7.50 -4.94
N GLY A 87 27.02 -8.49 -4.08
CA GLY A 87 28.31 -8.97 -3.63
C GLY A 87 29.25 -7.92 -3.04
N ASP A 88 29.44 -8.03 -1.73
CA ASP A 88 30.77 -8.42 -1.28
C ASP A 88 31.36 -9.45 -2.27
N GLU A 89 32.26 -8.99 -3.13
CA GLU A 89 33.30 -9.78 -3.79
C GLU A 89 34.25 -8.80 -4.49
N ASN A 90 35.17 -8.24 -3.70
CA ASN A 90 36.57 -8.23 -4.11
C ASN A 90 37.46 -8.20 -2.87
N ASP A 91 38.26 -9.27 -2.82
CA ASP A 91 39.48 -9.50 -2.06
C ASP A 91 40.46 -8.31 -2.10
#